data_AF-U1QWF0-F1
#
_entry.id   AF-U1QWF0-F1
#
_cell.length_a   1.000
_cell.length_b   1.000
_cell.length_c   1.000
_cell.angle_alpha   90.00
_cell.angle_beta   90.00
_cell.angle_gamma   90.00
#
_symmetry.space_group_name_H-M   'P 1'
#
loop_
_entity.id
_entity.type
_entity.pdbx_description
1 polymer ?
#
loop_
_entity_poly.entity_id
_entity_poly.type
_entity_poly.pdbx_seq_one_letter_code
_entity_poly.pdbx_strand_id
1 'polypeptide(L)'
;MVGFCRLRFPAYSHAAPGTDGTATDPVRRELRDAALVRELHVYGSPATFDGDDGDWQHQGYGRRLLEAAEERARAAGFGKLSVISGIGVRGYYREKLDYHQDGPYVSRSL
;
A
#
# COMPACT_ATOMS: atom_id res chain seq x y z
N MET A 1 14.66 12.70 -7.21
CA MET A 1 13.90 11.51 -6.77
C MET A 1 12.43 11.81 -6.97
N VAL A 2 11.71 10.97 -7.74
CA VAL A 2 10.32 11.27 -8.19
C VAL A 2 9.25 10.75 -7.21
N GLY A 3 9.62 9.88 -6.26
CA GLY A 3 8.74 9.36 -5.21
C GLY A 3 9.37 8.19 -4.45
N PHE A 4 8.68 7.64 -3.45
CA PHE A 4 9.06 6.42 -2.75
C PHE A 4 7.86 5.66 -2.17
N CYS A 5 8.08 4.36 -1.91
CA CYS A 5 7.15 3.48 -1.21
C CYS A 5 7.91 2.74 -0.09
N ARG A 6 7.41 2.83 1.15
CA ARG A 6 7.95 2.09 2.32
C ARG A 6 7.14 0.82 2.54
N LEU A 7 7.65 -0.30 2.05
CA LEU A 7 7.08 -1.63 2.23
C LEU A 7 7.67 -2.32 3.46
N ARG A 8 6.82 -2.93 4.28
CA ARG A 8 7.19 -3.74 5.45
C ARG A 8 6.66 -5.16 5.28
N PHE A 9 7.50 -6.15 5.59
CA PHE A 9 7.11 -7.56 5.71
C PHE A 9 6.96 -7.93 7.18
N PRO A 10 5.73 -8.04 7.72
CA PRO A 10 5.51 -8.52 9.08
C PRO A 10 5.71 -10.05 9.16
N ALA A 11 6.04 -10.58 10.35
CA ALA A 11 6.37 -12.00 10.58
C ALA A 11 5.25 -13.03 10.38
N TYR A 12 4.15 -12.68 9.72
CA TYR A 12 2.92 -13.46 9.73
C TYR A 12 2.49 -13.95 8.35
N SER A 13 3.41 -14.01 7.39
CA SER A 13 3.20 -14.85 6.20
C SER A 13 3.61 -16.28 6.52
N HIS A 14 2.89 -17.25 5.97
CA HIS A 14 3.24 -18.66 6.11
C HIS A 14 4.54 -19.02 5.37
N ALA A 15 5.00 -18.16 4.45
CA ALA A 15 6.09 -18.42 3.52
C ALA A 15 7.40 -17.69 3.85
N ALA A 16 7.35 -16.61 4.63
CA ALA A 16 8.52 -15.89 5.12
C ALA A 16 8.38 -15.68 6.65
N PRO A 17 9.19 -16.38 7.49
CA PRO A 17 9.36 -15.94 8.86
C PRO A 17 9.96 -14.54 8.75
N GLY A 18 9.19 -13.52 9.15
CA GLY A 18 9.57 -12.13 8.90
C GLY A 18 10.91 -11.75 9.51
N THR A 19 11.30 -10.50 9.34
CA THR A 19 12.56 -9.98 9.90
C THR A 19 12.72 -10.38 11.37
N ASP A 20 13.91 -10.87 11.74
CA ASP A 20 14.24 -11.25 13.11
C ASP A 20 13.77 -10.17 14.10
N GLY A 21 13.00 -10.58 15.12
CA GLY A 21 12.40 -9.68 16.12
C GLY A 21 10.96 -9.24 15.85
N THR A 22 10.29 -9.69 14.77
CA THR A 22 8.88 -9.35 14.50
C THR A 22 7.85 -10.40 14.95
N ALA A 23 8.30 -11.51 15.56
CA ALA A 23 7.47 -12.65 15.98
C ALA A 23 6.41 -12.33 17.05
N THR A 24 6.49 -11.18 17.70
CA THR A 24 5.57 -10.74 18.78
C THR A 24 4.72 -9.52 18.40
N ASP A 25 4.80 -9.04 17.16
CA ASP A 25 4.12 -7.81 16.76
C ASP A 25 2.60 -8.03 16.78
N PRO A 26 1.79 -7.28 17.57
CA PRO A 26 0.36 -7.52 17.65
C PRO A 26 -0.30 -7.37 16.28
N VAL A 27 -0.79 -8.49 15.73
CA VAL A 27 -1.39 -8.51 14.40
C VAL A 27 -2.84 -8.10 14.52
N ARG A 28 -3.15 -6.87 14.07
CA ARG A 28 -4.52 -6.52 13.70
C ARG A 28 -5.04 -7.53 12.69
N ARG A 29 -6.29 -7.97 12.82
CA ARG A 29 -6.86 -9.02 11.95
C ARG A 29 -6.74 -8.67 10.46
N GLU A 30 -6.86 -7.39 10.15
CA GLU A 30 -6.70 -6.78 8.83
C GLU A 30 -5.29 -6.95 8.25
N LEU A 31 -4.26 -7.24 9.05
CA LEU A 31 -2.88 -7.44 8.59
C LEU A 31 -2.45 -8.91 8.54
N ARG A 32 -3.38 -9.84 8.80
CA ARG A 32 -3.09 -11.27 8.63
C ARG A 32 -2.72 -11.54 7.17
N ASP A 33 -1.58 -12.22 6.98
CA ASP A 33 -1.01 -12.57 5.67
C ASP A 33 -0.84 -11.36 4.73
N ALA A 34 -0.58 -10.17 5.30
CA ALA A 34 -0.46 -8.93 4.55
C ALA A 34 0.95 -8.33 4.61
N ALA A 35 1.51 -7.98 3.46
CA ALA A 35 2.57 -6.99 3.41
C ALA A 35 1.98 -5.59 3.64
N LEU A 36 2.72 -4.69 4.27
CA LEU A 36 2.22 -3.38 4.67
C LEU A 36 2.97 -2.24 3.98
N VAL A 37 2.27 -1.46 3.15
CA VAL A 37 2.75 -0.15 2.69
C VAL A 37 2.46 0.86 3.78
N ARG A 38 3.54 1.35 4.40
CA ARG A 38 3.47 2.34 5.49
C ARG A 38 3.45 3.77 4.99
N GLU A 39 3.99 4.01 3.81
CA GLU A 39 4.11 5.32 3.21
C GLU A 39 4.24 5.17 1.69
N LEU A 40 3.45 5.94 0.94
CA LEU A 40 3.59 6.12 -0.50
C LEU A 40 3.59 7.62 -0.76
N HIS A 41 4.67 8.12 -1.35
CA HIS A 41 4.83 9.54 -1.62
C HIS A 41 5.35 9.72 -3.04
N VAL A 42 4.77 10.65 -3.80
CA VAL A 42 5.26 11.04 -5.13
C VAL A 42 5.52 12.53 -5.07
N TYR A 43 6.77 12.92 -5.35
CA TYR A 43 7.16 14.33 -5.32
C TYR A 43 6.68 15.01 -6.60
N GLY A 44 5.92 16.10 -6.48
CA GLY A 44 5.48 16.91 -7.63
C GLY A 44 3.97 17.01 -7.88
N SER A 45 3.09 16.62 -6.93
CA SER A 45 1.66 16.88 -7.06
C SER A 45 1.08 17.40 -5.73
N PRO A 46 0.71 18.69 -5.62
CA PRO A 46 -0.19 19.13 -4.58
C PRO A 46 -1.60 18.70 -4.99
N ALA A 47 -2.09 17.59 -4.46
CA ALA A 47 -3.51 17.30 -4.51
C ALA A 47 -4.23 18.18 -3.47
N THR A 48 -4.41 19.47 -3.77
CA THR A 48 -5.56 20.19 -3.23
C THR A 48 -6.77 19.64 -3.96
N PHE A 49 -7.60 18.88 -3.24
CA PHE A 49 -8.87 18.34 -3.68
C PHE A 49 -9.92 19.47 -3.77
N ASP A 50 -9.65 20.49 -4.58
CA ASP A 50 -10.58 21.57 -4.87
C ASP A 50 -10.17 22.18 -6.22
N GLY A 51 -11.03 22.04 -7.22
CA GLY A 51 -10.90 22.77 -8.48
C GLY A 51 -10.76 21.90 -9.73
N ASP A 52 -11.67 22.15 -10.65
CA ASP A 52 -11.74 21.64 -12.02
C ASP A 52 -10.44 21.82 -12.82
N ASP A 53 -10.31 20.93 -13.82
CA ASP A 53 -9.50 21.00 -15.02
C ASP A 53 -7.96 21.17 -14.91
N GLY A 54 -7.28 20.05 -15.23
CA GLY A 54 -5.96 20.08 -15.88
C GLY A 54 -4.79 19.58 -15.03
N ASP A 55 -4.69 18.28 -14.77
CA ASP A 55 -3.42 17.54 -14.89
C ASP A 55 -3.57 16.07 -14.49
N TRP A 56 -3.91 15.25 -15.49
CA TRP A 56 -3.79 13.79 -15.43
C TRP A 56 -2.33 13.31 -15.52
N GLN A 57 -1.37 14.23 -15.47
CA GLN A 57 0.05 13.94 -15.60
C GLN A 57 0.67 13.68 -14.21
N HIS A 58 1.38 12.55 -14.11
CA HIS A 58 2.09 11.96 -12.94
C HIS A 58 1.39 10.84 -12.12
N GLN A 59 0.13 10.49 -12.43
CA GLN A 59 -0.57 9.31 -11.85
C GLN A 59 0.21 7.98 -11.99
N GLY A 60 1.09 7.87 -13.00
CA GLY A 60 1.86 6.66 -13.27
C GLY A 60 2.88 6.28 -12.20
N TYR A 61 3.51 7.24 -11.51
CA TYR A 61 4.58 6.89 -10.56
C TYR A 61 4.06 6.24 -9.28
N GLY A 62 2.94 6.76 -8.74
CA GLY A 62 2.30 6.16 -7.56
C GLY A 62 1.82 4.74 -7.85
N ARG A 63 1.19 4.54 -9.01
CA ARG A 63 0.76 3.21 -9.47
C ARG A 63 1.93 2.26 -9.67
N ARG A 64 3.01 2.68 -10.35
CA ARG A 64 4.21 1.85 -10.56
C ARG A 64 4.91 1.47 -9.26
N LEU A 65 4.94 2.38 -8.28
CA LEU A 65 5.47 2.09 -6.94
C LEU A 65 4.62 1.05 -6.21
N LEU A 66 3.29 1.10 -6.35
CA LEU A 66 2.39 0.09 -5.80
C LEU A 66 2.53 -1.25 -6.51
N GLU A 67 2.57 -1.28 -7.85
CA GLU A 67 2.80 -2.51 -8.64
C GLU A 67 4.10 -3.20 -8.20
N ALA A 68 5.19 -2.44 -8.04
CA ALA A 68 6.45 -2.98 -7.53
C ALA A 68 6.35 -3.49 -6.08
N ALA A 69 5.50 -2.87 -5.25
CA ALA A 69 5.24 -3.34 -3.89
C ALA A 69 4.43 -4.63 -3.88
N GLU A 70 3.43 -4.77 -4.76
CA GLU A 70 2.64 -5.99 -4.95
C GLU A 70 3.52 -7.17 -5.41
N GLU A 71 4.37 -6.95 -6.41
CA GLU A 71 5.33 -7.96 -6.89
C GLU A 71 6.26 -8.44 -5.78
N ARG A 72 6.81 -7.50 -4.99
CA ARG A 72 7.68 -7.82 -3.84
C ARG A 72 6.93 -8.57 -2.74
N ALA A 73 5.67 -8.22 -2.49
CA ALA A 73 4.84 -8.90 -1.51
C ALA A 73 4.51 -10.35 -1.95
N ARG A 74 4.16 -10.57 -3.23
CA ARG A 74 3.99 -11.92 -3.80
C ARG A 74 5.25 -12.75 -3.70
N ALA A 75 6.40 -12.17 -4.08
CA ALA A 75 7.69 -12.85 -4.03
C ALA A 75 8.11 -13.21 -2.59
N ALA A 76 7.68 -12.42 -1.60
CA ALA A 76 7.88 -12.71 -0.18
C ALA A 76 6.79 -13.64 0.40
N GLY A 77 5.83 -14.09 -0.41
CA GLY A 77 4.82 -15.08 -0.05
C GLY A 77 3.64 -14.55 0.77
N PHE A 78 3.31 -13.27 0.65
CA PHE A 78 2.08 -12.69 1.20
C PHE A 78 0.92 -12.81 0.21
N GLY A 79 -0.25 -13.23 0.69
CA GLY A 79 -1.48 -13.27 -0.11
C GLY A 79 -2.22 -11.93 -0.20
N LYS A 80 -1.76 -10.89 0.52
CA LYS A 80 -2.42 -9.59 0.61
C LYS A 80 -1.43 -8.43 0.68
N LEU A 81 -1.79 -7.29 0.10
CA LEU A 81 -1.12 -6.01 0.33
C LEU A 81 -2.08 -5.04 1.01
N SER A 82 -1.67 -4.51 2.17
CA SER A 82 -2.41 -3.50 2.92
C SER A 82 -1.68 -2.17 2.90
N VAL A 83 -2.40 -1.07 2.79
CA VAL A 83 -1.86 0.29 2.69
C VAL A 83 -2.45 1.17 3.80
N ILE A 84 -1.59 1.91 4.50
CA ILE A 84 -2.04 2.98 5.39
C ILE A 84 -2.55 4.13 4.52
N SER A 85 -3.86 4.40 4.58
CA SER A 85 -4.51 5.40 3.76
C SER A 85 -5.34 6.36 4.61
N GLY A 86 -5.00 7.65 4.53
CA GLY A 86 -5.83 8.73 5.06
C GLY A 86 -7.21 8.75 4.40
N ILE A 87 -8.22 9.27 5.09
CA ILE A 87 -9.63 9.16 4.67
C ILE A 87 -9.85 9.72 3.25
N GLY A 88 -9.30 10.91 2.95
CA GLY A 88 -9.51 11.59 1.66
C GLY A 88 -8.88 10.90 0.45
N VAL A 89 -7.92 10.00 0.63
CA VAL A 89 -7.24 9.30 -0.48
C VAL A 89 -7.76 7.87 -0.70
N ARG A 90 -8.68 7.39 0.15
CA ARG A 90 -9.25 6.04 0.03
C ARG A 90 -10.07 5.85 -1.25
N GLY A 91 -10.74 6.91 -1.73
CA GLY A 91 -11.50 6.88 -2.99
C GLY A 91 -10.63 6.48 -4.17
N TYR A 92 -9.43 7.07 -4.28
CA TYR A 92 -8.45 6.73 -5.31
C TYR A 92 -8.09 5.24 -5.32
N TYR A 93 -7.75 4.68 -4.15
CA TYR A 93 -7.41 3.26 -4.04
C TYR A 93 -8.57 2.33 -4.46
N ARG A 94 -9.80 2.67 -4.09
CA ARG A 94 -10.99 1.87 -4.42
C ARG A 94 -11.38 1.99 -5.88
N GLU A 95 -11.45 3.21 -6.39
CA GLU A 95 -11.99 3.49 -7.72
C GLU A 95 -10.98 3.25 -8.84
N LYS A 96 -9.69 3.38 -8.56
CA LYS A 96 -8.63 3.31 -9.59
C LYS A 96 -7.77 2.06 -9.52
N LEU A 97 -7.65 1.43 -8.35
CA LEU A 97 -6.65 0.37 -8.11
C LEU A 97 -7.23 -0.93 -7.52
N ASP A 98 -8.57 -1.04 -7.41
CA ASP A 98 -9.26 -2.25 -6.93
C ASP A 98 -8.83 -2.69 -5.51
N TYR A 99 -8.56 -1.70 -4.65
CA TYR A 99 -8.38 -1.93 -3.21
C TYR A 99 -9.73 -1.80 -2.51
N HIS A 100 -9.92 -2.56 -1.44
CA HIS A 100 -11.13 -2.49 -0.61
C HIS A 100 -10.83 -1.96 0.78
N GLN A 101 -11.86 -1.42 1.43
CA GLN A 101 -11.74 -0.96 2.82
C GLN A 101 -11.50 -2.16 3.76
N ASP A 102 -10.43 -2.12 4.55
CA ASP A 102 -10.06 -3.18 5.50
C ASP A 102 -9.67 -2.53 6.85
N GLY A 103 -10.68 -2.26 7.69
CA GLY A 103 -10.50 -1.56 8.97
C GLY A 103 -9.90 -0.16 8.79
N PRO A 104 -8.73 0.17 9.39
CA PRO A 104 -8.07 1.45 9.16
C PRO A 104 -7.25 1.50 7.85
N TYR A 105 -7.09 0.37 7.17
CA TYR A 105 -6.31 0.22 5.94
C TYR A 105 -7.19 0.19 4.69
N VAL A 106 -6.54 0.18 3.53
CA VAL A 106 -7.11 -0.35 2.29
C VAL A 106 -6.27 -1.55 1.86
N SER A 107 -6.92 -2.63 1.44
CA SER A 107 -6.25 -3.89 1.15
C SER A 107 -6.65 -4.43 -0.23
N ARG A 108 -5.72 -5.16 -0.85
CA ARG A 108 -5.93 -5.89 -2.10
C ARG A 108 -5.34 -7.30 -1.98
N SER A 109 -6.07 -8.30 -2.46
CA SER A 109 -5.56 -9.67 -2.58
C SER A 109 -4.55 -9.74 -3.73
N LEU A 110 -3.45 -10.45 -3.52
CA LEU A 110 -2.34 -10.53 -4.46
C LEU A 110 -2.40 -11.79 -5.33
#